data_AF-A0A7S3F4I4-F1
#
_entry.id   AF-A0A7S3F4I4-F1
#
_cell.length_a   1.000
_cell.length_b   1.000
_cell.length_c   1.000
_cell.angle_alpha   90.00
_cell.angle_beta   90.00
_cell.angle_gamma   90.00
#
_symmetry.space_group_name_H-M   'P 1'
#
loop_
_entity.id
_entity.type
_entity.pdbx_description
1 polymer ?
#
loop_
_entity_poly.entity_id
_entity_poly.type
_entity_poly.pdbx_seq_one_letter_code
_entity_poly.pdbx_strand_id
1 'polypeptide(L)'
;VLASQNAEAIVRMLKKSASVEETYAALEGMGMDRKQAESVLDMPVRRLSGLEQPKLQAQEAELSGQAESLNAILADDARVLDIIKEEAEASVESMGESRLTALLSSAQVAEPDEEEPEDAECIVSLTEMGYLKRMSTSVFARQNRGTRGSRLQRGSSSR
;
A
#
# COMPACT_ATOMS: atom_id res chain seq x y z
N VAL A 1 8.57 -26.97 -33.65
CA VAL A 1 8.87 -26.57 -35.04
C VAL A 1 9.70 -27.61 -35.80
N LEU A 2 10.77 -28.15 -35.21
CA LEU A 2 11.61 -29.23 -35.79
C LEU A 2 10.81 -30.41 -36.39
N ALA A 3 9.80 -30.90 -35.67
CA ALA A 3 8.94 -31.99 -36.16
C ALA A 3 8.15 -31.64 -37.43
N SER A 4 7.69 -30.39 -37.56
CA SER A 4 6.90 -29.95 -38.71
C SER A 4 7.77 -29.74 -39.95
N GLN A 5 9.02 -29.29 -39.77
CA GLN A 5 9.99 -29.13 -40.88
C GLN A 5 10.45 -30.49 -41.43
N ASN A 6 10.59 -31.50 -40.57
CA ASN A 6 11.04 -32.83 -40.94
C ASN A 6 9.90 -33.86 -41.03
N ALA A 7 8.66 -33.41 -41.26
CA ALA A 7 7.46 -34.23 -41.18
C ALA A 7 7.52 -35.49 -42.05
N GLU A 8 8.02 -35.39 -43.28
CA GLU A 8 8.15 -36.56 -44.17
C GLU A 8 9.17 -37.59 -43.66
N ALA A 9 10.28 -37.12 -43.11
CA ALA A 9 11.32 -37.99 -42.55
C ALA A 9 10.80 -38.72 -41.32
N ILE A 10 10.06 -38.02 -40.47
CA ILE A 10 9.41 -38.60 -39.28
C ILE A 10 8.37 -39.63 -39.71
N VAL A 11 7.49 -39.32 -40.66
CA VAL A 11 6.49 -40.29 -41.14
C VAL A 11 7.14 -41.52 -41.77
N ARG A 12 8.23 -41.37 -42.53
CA ARG A 12 8.99 -42.52 -43.07
C ARG A 12 9.64 -43.36 -41.98
N MET A 13 10.17 -42.73 -40.94
CA MET A 13 10.76 -43.39 -39.78
C MET A 13 9.71 -44.15 -38.98
N LEU A 14 8.57 -43.53 -38.66
CA LEU A 14 7.43 -44.16 -37.98
C LEU A 14 6.85 -45.35 -38.73
N LYS A 15 6.90 -45.33 -40.07
CA LYS A 15 6.48 -46.47 -40.90
C LYS A 15 7.47 -47.64 -40.91
N LYS A 16 8.74 -47.40 -40.55
CA LYS A 16 9.80 -48.42 -40.54
C LYS A 16 10.02 -49.04 -39.16
N SER A 17 9.76 -48.29 -38.09
CA SER A 17 9.89 -48.76 -36.71
C SER A 17 8.92 -49.91 -36.41
N ALA A 18 9.39 -50.92 -35.70
CA ALA A 18 8.60 -52.09 -35.32
C ALA A 18 7.92 -51.91 -33.94
N SER A 19 8.47 -51.05 -33.08
CA SER A 19 7.93 -50.78 -31.74
C SER A 19 7.80 -49.29 -31.42
N VAL A 20 6.95 -48.96 -30.45
CA VAL A 20 6.79 -47.59 -29.92
C VAL A 20 8.06 -47.14 -29.18
N GLU A 21 8.80 -48.06 -28.55
CA GLU A 21 10.07 -47.71 -27.89
C GLU A 21 11.15 -47.31 -28.90
N GLU A 22 11.18 -47.97 -30.06
CA GLU A 22 12.08 -47.60 -31.16
C GLU A 22 11.76 -46.23 -31.75
N THR A 23 10.47 -45.84 -31.83
CA THR A 23 10.09 -44.51 -32.31
C THR A 23 10.52 -43.42 -31.34
N TYR A 24 10.37 -43.65 -30.03
CA TYR A 24 10.87 -42.72 -29.03
C TYR A 24 12.39 -42.57 -29.11
N ALA A 25 13.15 -43.67 -29.17
CA ALA A 25 14.61 -43.62 -29.28
C ALA A 25 15.06 -42.88 -30.56
N ALA A 26 14.33 -43.06 -31.67
CA ALA A 26 14.61 -42.36 -32.91
C ALA A 26 14.30 -40.85 -32.84
N LEU A 27 13.22 -40.45 -32.14
CA LEU A 27 12.87 -39.05 -31.91
C LEU A 27 13.85 -38.37 -30.94
N GLU A 28 14.30 -39.09 -29.91
CA GLU A 28 15.34 -38.65 -28.99
C GLU A 28 16.68 -38.44 -29.73
N GLY A 29 17.00 -39.32 -30.68
CA GLY A 29 18.15 -39.14 -31.59
C GLY A 29 18.07 -37.91 -32.49
N MET A 30 16.88 -37.34 -32.70
CA MET A 30 16.67 -36.05 -33.38
C MET A 30 16.80 -34.84 -32.44
N GLY A 31 17.19 -35.05 -31.18
CA GLY A 31 17.37 -33.99 -30.18
C GLY A 31 16.07 -33.57 -29.49
N MET A 32 15.02 -34.41 -29.55
CA MET A 32 13.77 -34.16 -28.84
C MET A 32 13.80 -34.79 -27.45
N ASP A 33 13.22 -34.10 -26.46
CA ASP A 33 12.97 -34.73 -25.16
C ASP A 33 11.81 -35.73 -25.23
N ARG A 34 11.64 -36.54 -24.17
CA ARG A 34 10.58 -37.55 -24.12
C ARG A 34 9.16 -36.97 -24.28
N LYS A 35 8.89 -35.81 -23.68
CA LYS A 35 7.58 -35.13 -23.74
C LYS A 35 7.32 -34.54 -25.12
N GLN A 36 8.35 -34.02 -25.76
CA GLN A 36 8.32 -33.54 -27.14
C GLN A 36 8.05 -34.69 -28.09
N ALA A 37 8.73 -35.83 -27.91
CA ALA A 37 8.50 -37.02 -28.72
C ALA A 37 7.05 -37.53 -28.59
N GLU A 38 6.52 -37.60 -27.36
CA GLU A 38 5.12 -37.95 -27.10
C GLU A 38 4.16 -36.96 -27.79
N SER A 39 4.42 -35.66 -27.66
CA SER A 39 3.64 -34.61 -28.32
C SER A 39 3.67 -34.68 -29.85
N VAL A 40 4.76 -35.20 -30.44
CA VAL A 40 4.88 -35.40 -31.89
C VAL A 40 4.05 -36.61 -32.34
N LEU A 41 4.03 -37.68 -31.56
CA LEU A 41 3.22 -38.88 -31.85
C LEU A 41 1.71 -38.59 -31.73
N ASP A 42 1.32 -37.74 -30.78
CA ASP A 42 -0.06 -37.30 -30.59
C ASP A 42 -0.53 -36.24 -31.60
N MET A 43 0.37 -35.74 -32.45
CA MET A 43 0.05 -34.66 -33.37
C MET A 43 -0.89 -35.14 -34.49
N PRO A 44 -2.05 -34.50 -34.72
CA PRO A 44 -2.92 -34.85 -35.81
C PRO A 44 -2.32 -34.40 -37.16
N VAL A 45 -2.40 -35.25 -38.19
CA VAL A 45 -1.82 -35.01 -39.53
C VAL A 45 -2.22 -33.65 -40.13
N ARG A 46 -3.41 -33.12 -39.79
CA ARG A 46 -3.86 -31.78 -40.21
C ARG A 46 -2.91 -30.64 -39.79
N ARG A 47 -2.19 -30.79 -38.67
CA ARG A 47 -1.20 -29.81 -38.17
C ARG A 47 0.05 -29.73 -39.06
N LEU A 48 0.24 -30.71 -39.94
CA LEU A 48 1.30 -30.72 -40.95
C LEU A 48 0.89 -29.99 -42.24
N SER A 49 -0.34 -29.48 -42.32
CA SER A 49 -0.77 -28.67 -43.47
C SER A 49 -0.07 -27.32 -43.50
N GLY A 50 0.17 -26.80 -44.70
CA GLY A 50 0.87 -25.52 -44.90
C GLY A 50 0.17 -24.30 -44.31
N LEU A 51 -1.11 -24.40 -43.93
CA LEU A 51 -1.86 -23.33 -43.26
C LEU A 51 -1.62 -23.29 -41.73
N GLU A 52 -1.29 -24.42 -41.12
CA GLU A 52 -1.05 -24.51 -39.67
C GLU A 52 0.42 -24.26 -39.31
N GLN A 53 1.35 -24.51 -40.24
CA GLN A 53 2.77 -24.17 -40.08
C GLN A 53 3.06 -22.70 -39.73
N PRO A 54 2.55 -21.69 -40.46
CA PRO A 54 2.81 -20.30 -40.13
C PRO A 54 2.20 -19.90 -38.78
N LYS A 55 1.07 -20.50 -38.38
CA LYS A 55 0.48 -20.26 -37.05
C LYS A 55 1.39 -20.80 -35.94
N LEU A 56 1.97 -21.98 -36.13
CA LEU A 56 2.93 -22.56 -35.18
C LEU A 56 4.19 -21.71 -35.05
N GLN A 57 4.70 -21.17 -36.16
CA GLN A 57 5.85 -20.26 -36.15
C GLN A 57 5.52 -18.93 -35.48
N ALA A 58 4.33 -18.38 -35.72
CA ALA A 58 3.89 -17.16 -35.06
C ALA A 58 3.77 -17.35 -33.54
N GLN A 59 3.21 -18.47 -33.09
CA GLN A 59 3.13 -18.81 -31.67
C GLN A 59 4.51 -19.00 -31.03
N GLU A 60 5.46 -19.63 -31.74
CA GLU A 60 6.84 -19.74 -31.27
C GLU A 60 7.49 -18.35 -31.11
N ALA A 61 7.34 -17.48 -32.11
CA ALA A 61 7.87 -16.12 -32.07
C ALA A 61 7.24 -15.28 -30.94
N GLU A 62 5.94 -15.43 -30.71
CA GLU A 62 5.24 -14.75 -29.63
C GLU A 62 5.73 -15.23 -28.26
N LEU A 63 5.78 -16.55 -28.04
CA LEU A 63 6.23 -17.12 -26.77
C LEU A 63 7.70 -16.82 -26.49
N SER A 64 8.56 -16.85 -27.51
CA SER A 64 9.97 -16.48 -27.36
C SER A 64 10.12 -14.98 -27.04
N GLY A 65 9.38 -14.11 -27.73
CA GLY A 65 9.35 -12.68 -27.42
C GLY A 65 8.83 -12.37 -26.01
N GLN A 66 7.80 -13.10 -25.55
CA GLN A 66 7.32 -13.02 -24.17
C GLN A 66 8.35 -13.52 -23.16
N ALA A 67 9.02 -14.63 -23.44
CA ALA A 67 10.06 -15.16 -22.56
C ALA A 67 11.23 -14.17 -22.45
N GLU A 68 11.67 -13.58 -23.56
CA GLU A 68 12.72 -12.57 -23.58
C GLU A 68 12.32 -11.31 -22.80
N SER A 69 11.09 -10.81 -22.99
CA SER A 69 10.63 -9.61 -22.28
C SER A 69 10.52 -9.85 -20.77
N LEU A 70 9.99 -11.01 -20.36
CA LEU A 70 9.91 -11.40 -18.95
C LEU A 70 11.30 -11.61 -18.34
N ASN A 71 12.21 -12.27 -19.06
CA ASN A 71 13.58 -12.44 -18.59
C ASN A 71 14.32 -11.10 -18.48
N ALA A 72 14.06 -10.15 -19.39
CA ALA A 72 14.62 -8.80 -19.31
C ALA A 72 14.10 -8.04 -18.08
N ILE A 73 12.85 -8.25 -17.69
CA ILE A 73 12.29 -7.72 -16.43
C ILE A 73 12.99 -8.37 -15.23
N LEU A 74 13.09 -9.70 -15.21
CA LEU A 74 13.71 -10.44 -14.10
C LEU A 74 15.21 -10.19 -13.94
N ALA A 75 15.90 -9.72 -14.98
CA ALA A 75 17.32 -9.42 -14.95
C ALA A 75 17.63 -8.03 -14.33
N ASP A 76 16.63 -7.16 -14.21
CA ASP A 76 16.79 -5.79 -13.71
C ASP A 76 15.85 -5.52 -12.53
N ASP A 77 16.40 -5.59 -11.32
CA ASP A 77 15.67 -5.36 -10.08
C ASP A 77 15.03 -3.95 -10.02
N ALA A 78 15.64 -2.94 -10.65
CA ALA A 78 15.08 -1.59 -10.67
C ALA A 78 13.80 -1.55 -11.51
N ARG A 79 13.82 -2.21 -12.67
CA ARG A 79 12.66 -2.35 -13.55
C ARG A 79 11.50 -3.09 -12.87
N VAL A 80 11.80 -4.10 -12.06
CA VAL A 80 10.78 -4.80 -11.25
C VAL A 80 10.13 -3.85 -10.25
N LEU A 81 10.93 -3.05 -9.54
CA LEU A 81 10.41 -2.08 -8.56
C LEU A 81 9.57 -0.98 -9.23
N ASP A 82 9.98 -0.52 -10.40
CA ASP A 82 9.22 0.46 -11.18
C ASP A 82 7.85 -0.09 -11.59
N ILE A 83 7.80 -1.34 -12.09
CA ILE A 83 6.53 -2.01 -12.43
C ILE A 83 5.64 -2.14 -11.18
N ILE A 84 6.19 -2.56 -10.04
CA ILE A 84 5.43 -2.68 -8.78
C ILE A 84 4.86 -1.32 -8.37
N LYS A 85 5.63 -0.25 -8.53
CA LYS A 85 5.19 1.10 -8.20
C LYS A 85 4.06 1.55 -9.13
N GLU A 86 4.21 1.36 -10.44
CA GLU A 86 3.18 1.67 -11.43
C GLU A 86 1.87 0.90 -11.13
N GLU A 87 1.95 -0.39 -10.83
CA GLU A 87 0.79 -1.21 -10.47
C GLU A 87 0.13 -0.77 -9.15
N ALA A 88 0.94 -0.38 -8.17
CA ALA A 88 0.44 0.14 -6.89
C ALA A 88 -0.26 1.49 -7.06
N GLU A 89 0.30 2.40 -7.86
CA GLU A 89 -0.32 3.70 -8.19
C GLU A 89 -1.64 3.50 -8.94
N ALA A 90 -1.67 2.63 -9.95
CA ALA A 90 -2.90 2.28 -10.67
C ALA A 90 -3.97 1.66 -9.74
N SER A 91 -3.55 0.86 -8.76
CA SER A 91 -4.46 0.29 -7.75
C SER A 91 -5.05 1.37 -6.84
N VAL A 92 -4.24 2.35 -6.42
CA VAL A 92 -4.71 3.50 -5.63
C VAL A 92 -5.67 4.36 -6.45
N GLU A 93 -5.42 4.58 -7.74
CA GLU A 93 -6.36 5.31 -8.60
C GLU A 93 -7.70 4.58 -8.77
N SER A 94 -7.67 3.25 -8.89
CA SER A 94 -8.88 2.45 -9.07
C SER A 94 -9.69 2.24 -7.79
N MET A 95 -9.03 2.19 -6.62
CA MET A 95 -9.65 1.73 -5.37
C MET A 95 -9.43 2.66 -4.17
N GLY A 96 -8.77 3.80 -4.37
CA GLY A 96 -8.43 4.75 -3.32
C GLY A 96 -9.66 5.52 -2.82
N GLU A 97 -9.96 5.36 -1.53
CA GLU A 97 -10.96 6.17 -0.83
C GLU A 97 -10.29 7.19 0.09
N SER A 98 -10.93 8.34 0.27
CA SER A 98 -10.46 9.35 1.23
C SER A 98 -10.53 8.81 2.66
N ARG A 99 -9.59 9.23 3.50
CA ARG A 99 -9.58 8.86 4.92
C ARG A 99 -10.89 9.26 5.60
N LEU A 100 -11.59 8.28 6.15
CA LEU A 100 -12.85 8.50 6.87
C LEU A 100 -12.65 9.15 8.25
N THR A 101 -11.46 8.99 8.85
CA THR A 101 -11.14 9.47 10.19
C THR A 101 -10.25 10.72 10.17
N ALA A 102 -10.59 11.70 11.00
CA ALA A 102 -9.74 12.85 11.24
C ALA A 102 -8.62 12.52 12.23
N LEU A 103 -7.42 13.05 12.00
CA LEU A 103 -6.34 13.05 12.99
C LEU A 103 -6.42 14.33 13.81
N LEU A 104 -6.73 14.20 15.09
CA LEU A 104 -6.66 15.32 16.05
C LEU A 104 -5.31 15.26 16.77
N SER A 105 -4.64 16.41 16.85
CA SER A 105 -3.43 16.54 17.66
C SER A 105 -3.79 16.56 19.15
N SER A 106 -2.89 16.13 20.04
CA SER A 106 -3.15 16.08 21.48
C SER A 106 -3.57 17.44 22.08
N ALA A 107 -3.15 18.55 21.48
CA ALA A 107 -3.57 19.89 21.88
C ALA A 107 -5.04 20.22 21.57
N GLN A 108 -5.71 19.44 20.71
CA GLN A 108 -7.14 19.58 20.38
C GLN A 108 -8.04 18.66 21.21
N VAL A 109 -7.45 17.69 21.92
CA VAL A 109 -8.12 17.03 23.02
C VAL A 109 -7.94 17.97 24.20
N ALA A 110 -8.73 19.04 24.24
CA ALA A 110 -8.89 19.78 25.48
C ALA A 110 -9.30 18.74 26.53
N GLU A 111 -8.46 18.54 27.55
CA GLU A 111 -8.94 17.88 28.75
C GLU A 111 -10.19 18.65 29.20
N PRO A 112 -11.27 17.96 29.64
CA PRO A 112 -12.39 18.68 30.21
C PRO A 112 -11.82 19.55 31.33
N ASP A 113 -12.01 20.87 31.23
CA ASP A 113 -11.54 21.84 32.23
C ASP A 113 -11.83 21.29 33.63
N GLU A 114 -10.80 20.75 34.29
CA GLU A 114 -10.86 20.48 35.72
C GLU A 114 -10.80 21.85 36.39
N GLU A 115 -11.98 22.46 36.47
CA GLU A 115 -12.28 23.66 37.24
C GLU A 115 -11.35 24.84 36.93
N GLU A 116 -11.59 25.55 35.82
CA GLU A 116 -11.14 26.93 35.73
C GLU A 116 -11.89 27.71 36.85
N PRO A 117 -11.22 28.15 37.93
CA PRO A 117 -11.91 28.81 39.02
C PRO A 117 -12.44 30.15 38.51
N GLU A 118 -13.73 30.42 38.73
CA GLU A 118 -14.31 31.71 38.34
C GLU A 118 -13.46 32.88 38.87
N ASP A 119 -13.05 33.78 37.97
CA ASP A 119 -12.38 35.03 38.29
C ASP A 119 -13.35 35.99 39.01
N ALA A 120 -13.65 35.68 40.27
CA ALA A 120 -14.53 36.47 41.11
C ALA A 120 -13.73 37.52 41.88
N GLU A 121 -14.07 38.80 41.67
CA GLU A 121 -13.47 39.91 42.41
C GLU A 121 -13.66 39.74 43.93
N CYS A 122 -12.54 39.64 44.65
CA CYS A 122 -12.54 39.47 46.10
C CYS A 122 -11.55 40.41 46.77
N ILE A 123 -11.87 40.76 48.02
CA ILE A 123 -11.01 41.56 48.89
C ILE A 123 -10.40 40.61 49.91
N VAL A 124 -9.06 40.66 50.01
CA VAL A 124 -8.29 39.96 51.03
C VAL A 124 -7.82 40.98 52.06
N SER A 125 -8.14 40.74 53.33
CA SER A 125 -7.71 41.59 54.45
C SER A 125 -6.77 40.81 55.38
N LEU A 126 -5.70 41.47 55.79
CA LEU A 126 -4.72 40.98 56.75
C LEU A 126 -4.66 41.94 57.93
N THR A 127 -4.89 41.45 59.15
CA THR A 127 -4.79 42.25 60.37
C THR A 127 -3.38 42.18 60.96
N GLU A 128 -3.01 43.15 61.79
CA GLU A 128 -1.71 43.21 62.49
C GLU A 128 -1.49 42.01 63.43
N MET A 129 -2.57 41.37 63.89
CA MET A 129 -2.55 40.13 64.67
C MET A 129 -2.50 38.86 63.81
N GLY A 130 -2.31 39.00 62.49
CA GLY A 130 -2.11 37.88 61.56
C GLY A 130 -3.39 37.20 61.05
N TYR A 131 -4.56 37.82 61.18
CA TYR A 131 -5.81 37.23 60.68
C TYR A 131 -6.00 37.51 59.18
N LEU A 132 -6.07 36.45 58.38
CA LEU A 132 -6.31 36.50 56.93
C LEU A 132 -7.79 36.18 56.63
N LYS A 133 -8.49 37.10 55.95
CA LYS A 133 -9.89 36.88 55.52
C LYS A 133 -10.11 37.28 54.08
N ARG A 134 -10.73 36.38 53.29
CA ARG A 134 -11.26 36.65 51.94
C ARG A 134 -12.76 36.91 51.99
N MET A 135 -13.22 37.95 51.32
CA MET A 135 -14.64 38.29 51.16
C MET A 135 -14.92 38.78 49.75
N SER A 136 -16.11 38.54 49.20
CA SER A 136 -16.50 39.16 47.93
C SER A 136 -16.65 40.66 48.08
N THR A 137 -16.43 41.39 46.98
CA THR A 137 -16.64 42.85 46.91
C THR A 137 -18.05 43.24 47.32
N SER A 138 -19.05 42.44 46.95
CA SER A 138 -20.46 42.66 47.29
C SER A 138 -20.73 42.61 48.80
N VAL A 139 -20.12 41.68 49.53
CA VAL A 139 -20.30 41.57 50.99
C VAL A 139 -19.59 42.71 51.72
N PHE A 140 -18.38 43.08 51.27
CA PHE A 140 -17.66 44.23 51.82
C PHE A 140 -18.45 45.54 51.63
N ALA A 141 -18.98 45.77 50.42
CA ALA A 141 -19.79 46.95 50.13
C ALA A 141 -21.10 47.00 50.95
N ARG A 142 -21.71 45.85 51.23
CA ARG A 142 -22.94 45.76 52.05
C ARG A 142 -22.71 46.09 53.53
N GLN A 143 -21.49 45.87 54.03
CA GLN A 143 -21.12 46.15 55.43
C GLN A 143 -21.04 47.66 55.74
N ASN A 144 -21.16 48.52 54.72
CA ASN A 144 -20.97 49.96 54.76
C ASN A 144 -22.14 50.78 55.35
N ARG A 145 -22.96 50.18 56.22
CA ARG A 145 -23.97 50.91 57.01
C ARG A 145 -23.56 50.93 58.48
N GLY A 146 -22.65 51.86 58.83
CA GLY A 146 -22.56 52.38 60.21
C GLY A 146 -21.30 52.12 61.04
N THR A 147 -20.16 51.71 60.48
CA THR A 147 -18.89 51.60 61.24
C THR A 147 -17.66 52.17 60.51
N ARG A 148 -16.66 52.64 61.27
CA ARG A 148 -15.56 53.60 60.97
C ARG A 148 -14.56 53.27 59.82
N GLY A 149 -14.96 52.60 58.75
CA GLY A 149 -14.06 52.17 57.67
C GLY A 149 -13.95 53.09 56.44
N SER A 150 -14.82 54.08 56.28
CA SER A 150 -14.95 54.81 54.99
C SER A 150 -13.94 55.95 54.75
N ARG A 151 -12.91 56.10 55.59
CA ARG A 151 -11.88 57.13 55.39
C ARG A 151 -10.50 56.49 55.25
N LEU A 152 -10.29 55.72 54.20
CA LEU A 152 -8.94 55.64 53.64
C LEU A 152 -8.65 56.98 52.98
N GLN A 153 -8.06 57.88 53.76
CA GLN A 153 -7.44 59.10 53.26
C GLN A 153 -6.45 58.70 52.17
N ARG A 154 -6.53 59.33 51.00
CA ARG A 154 -5.46 59.30 50.01
C ARG A 154 -4.21 59.88 50.66
N GLY A 155 -3.33 59.00 51.14
CA GLY A 155 -1.96 59.35 51.51
C GLY A 155 -1.19 59.61 50.24
N SER A 156 -1.13 60.87 49.82
CA SER A 156 -0.08 61.37 48.95
C SER A 156 1.27 61.12 49.62
N SER A 157 2.11 60.30 49.01
CA SER A 157 3.56 60.46 49.18
C SER A 157 4.25 60.10 47.87
N SER A 158 4.85 61.13 47.30
CA SER A 158 5.96 61.05 46.36
C SER A 158 7.11 60.27 47.02
N ARG A 159 7.56 59.20 46.36
CA ARG A 159 8.94 58.93 45.90
C ARG A 159 9.01 57.52 45.34
#